data_AF-A0A1B6LA12-F1
#
_entry.id   AF-A0A1B6LA12-F1
#
_cell.length_a   1.000
_cell.length_b   1.000
_cell.length_c   1.000
_cell.angle_alpha   90.00
_cell.angle_beta   90.00
_cell.angle_gamma   90.00
#
_symmetry.space_group_name_H-M   'P 1'
#
loop_
_entity.id
_entity.type
_entity.pdbx_description
1 polymer ?
#
loop_
_entity_poly.entity_id
_entity_poly.type
_entity_poly.pdbx_seq_one_letter_code
_entity_poly.pdbx_strand_id
1 'polypeptide(L)'
;FTAPEVQTSSVCSVLSDMFSLGMVICAIFNQGRPLIQANHSSSTYLKQLELLEDQVHNLLPRVPIPLQEAAVRLLSRETRQRPTAQLLSLIKYFSDPAVQALQFLDVINMKD
;
A
#
# COMPACT_ATOMS: atom_id res chain seq x y z
N PHE A 1 -1.56 2.69 -9.84
CA PHE A 1 -0.63 2.08 -8.87
C PHE A 1 -0.43 0.64 -9.30
N THR A 2 0.65 0.37 -10.04
CA THR A 2 0.88 -0.95 -10.67
C THR A 2 2.10 -1.58 -10.05
N ALA A 3 2.04 -2.87 -9.73
CA ALA A 3 3.17 -3.60 -9.16
C ALA A 3 4.25 -3.88 -10.22
N PRO A 4 5.54 -3.95 -9.82
CA PRO A 4 6.65 -4.14 -10.76
C PRO A 4 6.50 -5.39 -11.61
N GLU A 5 6.14 -6.52 -10.99
CA GLU A 5 6.04 -7.81 -11.66
C GLU A 5 4.93 -7.86 -12.72
N VAL A 6 3.89 -7.04 -12.57
CA VAL A 6 2.83 -6.88 -13.58
C VAL A 6 3.40 -6.23 -14.83
N GLN A 7 4.30 -5.27 -14.67
CA GLN A 7 4.85 -4.50 -15.78
C GLN A 7 6.08 -5.16 -16.43
N THR A 8 6.92 -5.85 -15.64
CA THR A 8 8.15 -6.48 -16.14
C THR A 8 7.93 -7.89 -16.64
N SER A 9 7.02 -8.63 -16.02
CA SER A 9 6.91 -10.08 -16.18
C SER A 9 5.49 -10.53 -16.54
N SER A 10 4.54 -9.59 -16.65
CA SER A 10 3.12 -9.88 -16.87
C SER A 10 2.52 -10.84 -15.84
N VAL A 11 3.10 -10.88 -14.63
CA VAL A 11 2.60 -11.70 -13.52
C VAL A 11 1.71 -10.83 -12.66
N CYS A 12 0.47 -11.26 -12.47
CA CYS A 12 -0.49 -10.58 -11.60
C CYS A 12 -0.98 -11.55 -10.53
N SER A 13 -0.95 -11.12 -9.28
CA SER A 13 -1.40 -11.93 -8.14
C SER A 13 -2.01 -11.06 -7.06
N VAL A 14 -2.60 -11.67 -6.04
CA VAL A 14 -3.07 -10.95 -4.85
C VAL A 14 -1.97 -10.12 -4.18
N LEU A 15 -0.69 -10.50 -4.31
CA LEU A 15 0.43 -9.73 -3.77
C LEU A 15 0.77 -8.51 -4.64
N SER A 16 0.31 -8.46 -5.89
CA SER A 16 0.36 -7.27 -6.74
C SER A 16 -0.67 -6.22 -6.28
N ASP A 17 -1.82 -6.67 -5.78
CA ASP A 17 -2.79 -5.78 -5.11
C ASP A 17 -2.22 -5.23 -3.81
N MET A 18 -1.48 -6.05 -3.04
CA MET A 18 -0.80 -5.59 -1.82
C MET A 18 0.22 -4.48 -2.11
N PHE A 19 0.99 -4.58 -3.20
CA PHE A 19 1.87 -3.48 -3.61
C PHE A 19 1.08 -2.21 -3.95
N SER A 20 -0.02 -2.38 -4.69
CA SER A 20 -0.90 -1.27 -5.07
C SER A 20 -1.49 -0.58 -3.84
N LEU A 21 -1.87 -1.34 -2.82
CA LEU A 21 -2.30 -0.85 -1.52
C LEU A 21 -1.18 -0.09 -0.79
N GLY A 22 0.05 -0.60 -0.80
CA GLY A 22 1.22 0.11 -0.28
C GLY A 22 1.40 1.49 -0.93
N MET A 23 1.24 1.56 -2.26
CA MET A 23 1.35 2.83 -2.98
C MET A 23 0.21 3.80 -2.62
N VAL A 24 -1.01 3.30 -2.37
CA VAL A 24 -2.14 4.10 -1.90
C VAL A 24 -1.88 4.64 -0.49
N ILE A 25 -1.43 3.80 0.44
CA ILE A 25 -1.05 4.20 1.81
C ILE A 25 -0.02 5.32 1.74
N CYS A 26 1.05 5.13 0.95
CA CYS A 26 2.06 6.15 0.77
C CYS A 26 1.50 7.43 0.16
N ALA A 27 0.61 7.36 -0.84
CA ALA A 27 -0.02 8.53 -1.42
C ALA A 27 -0.84 9.32 -0.38
N ILE A 28 -1.61 8.64 0.48
CA ILE A 28 -2.38 9.27 1.56
C ILE A 28 -1.45 10.09 2.48
N PHE A 29 -0.34 9.50 2.94
CA PHE A 29 0.61 10.19 3.82
C PHE A 29 1.56 11.14 3.08
N ASN A 30 1.57 11.10 1.74
CA ASN A 30 2.30 12.01 0.86
C ASN A 30 1.38 13.09 0.27
N GLN A 31 0.38 13.56 1.03
CA GLN A 31 -0.54 14.64 0.62
C GLN A 31 -1.27 14.35 -0.70
N GLY A 32 -1.66 13.09 -0.91
CA GLY A 32 -2.33 12.62 -2.13
C GLY A 32 -1.40 12.40 -3.32
N ARG A 33 -0.08 12.64 -3.21
CA ARG A 33 0.86 12.48 -4.31
C ARG A 33 1.43 11.06 -4.38
N PRO A 34 1.27 10.34 -5.51
CA PRO A 34 1.93 9.05 -5.71
C PRO A 34 3.46 9.17 -5.64
N LEU A 35 4.14 8.14 -5.11
CA LEU A 35 5.61 8.08 -5.13
C LEU A 35 6.17 7.91 -6.55
N ILE A 36 5.42 7.23 -7.42
CA ILE A 36 5.77 7.02 -8.83
C ILE A 36 4.77 7.76 -9.71
N GLN A 37 5.29 8.62 -10.59
CA GLN A 37 4.55 9.36 -11.61
C GLN A 37 5.23 9.15 -12.97
N ALA A 38 4.90 8.02 -13.59
CA ALA A 38 5.55 7.57 -14.83
C ALA A 38 4.87 8.05 -16.12
N ASN A 39 3.66 8.65 -16.05
CA ASN A 39 2.91 9.17 -17.20
C ASN A 39 2.84 8.18 -18.39
N HIS A 40 2.37 6.96 -18.13
CA HIS A 40 2.26 5.87 -19.12
C HIS A 40 3.58 5.38 -19.74
N SER A 41 4.74 5.83 -19.24
CA SER A 41 6.05 5.37 -19.70
C SER A 41 6.60 4.24 -18.81
N SER A 42 6.76 3.04 -19.38
CA SER A 42 7.37 1.92 -18.66
C SER A 42 8.83 2.16 -18.30
N SER A 43 9.60 2.86 -19.14
CA SER A 43 11.01 3.17 -18.83
C SER A 43 11.12 4.18 -17.68
N THR A 44 10.24 5.17 -17.61
CA THR A 44 10.18 6.13 -16.50
C THR A 44 9.75 5.44 -15.21
N TYR A 45 8.78 4.53 -15.29
CA TYR A 45 8.35 3.72 -14.14
C TYR A 45 9.53 2.96 -13.54
N LEU A 46 10.28 2.22 -14.36
CA LEU A 46 11.41 1.41 -13.87
C LEU A 46 12.51 2.26 -13.23
N LYS A 47 12.83 3.42 -13.83
CA LYS A 47 13.79 4.37 -13.24
C LYS A 47 13.32 4.91 -11.89
N GLN A 48 12.05 5.30 -11.77
CA GLN A 48 11.53 5.79 -10.50
C GLN A 48 11.40 4.66 -9.46
N LEU A 49 11.13 3.44 -9.91
CA LEU A 49 11.11 2.27 -9.04
C LEU A 49 12.47 2.03 -8.36
N GLU A 50 13.59 2.40 -8.99
CA GLU A 50 14.95 2.32 -8.39
C GLU A 50 15.12 3.24 -7.19
N LEU A 51 14.35 4.33 -7.16
CA LEU A 51 14.37 5.31 -6.07
C LEU A 51 13.23 5.08 -5.06
N LEU A 52 12.38 4.06 -5.26
CA LEU A 52 11.18 3.87 -4.46
C LEU A 52 11.50 3.63 -2.98
N GLU A 53 12.52 2.82 -2.69
CA GLU A 53 12.91 2.50 -1.31
C GLU A 53 13.31 3.77 -0.54
N ASP A 54 14.16 4.60 -1.13
CA ASP A 54 14.58 5.89 -0.57
C ASP A 54 13.38 6.83 -0.39
N GLN A 55 12.50 6.91 -1.39
CA GLN A 55 11.28 7.72 -1.30
C GLN A 55 10.35 7.27 -0.17
N VAL A 56 10.20 5.96 0.03
CA VAL A 56 9.42 5.41 1.14
C VAL A 56 10.08 5.76 2.46
N HIS A 57 11.40 5.59 2.59
CA HIS A 57 12.14 5.91 3.81
C HIS A 57 11.99 7.39 4.20
N ASN A 58 12.10 8.29 3.23
CA ASN A 58 11.89 9.73 3.42
C ASN A 58 10.44 10.08 3.82
N LEU A 59 9.47 9.24 3.42
CA LEU A 59 8.06 9.41 3.76
C LEU A 59 7.72 8.88 5.17
N LEU A 60 8.45 7.88 5.68
CA LEU A 60 8.12 7.16 6.92
C LEU A 60 7.80 8.06 8.12
N PRO A 61 8.51 9.18 8.38
CA PRO A 61 8.18 10.06 9.51
C PRO A 61 6.74 10.61 9.47
N ARG A 62 6.10 10.62 8.29
CA ARG A 62 4.71 11.08 8.07
C ARG A 62 3.69 9.96 8.17
N VAL A 63 4.15 8.71 8.16
CA VAL A 63 3.31 7.52 8.29
C VAL A 63 3.16 7.16 9.77
N PRO A 64 1.95 6.86 10.25
CA PRO A 64 1.70 6.41 11.63
C PRO A 64 2.61 5.24 11.99
N ILE A 65 3.25 5.31 13.17
CA ILE A 65 4.24 4.33 13.64
C ILE A 65 3.79 2.87 13.44
N PRO A 66 2.54 2.47 13.78
CA PRO A 66 2.11 1.08 13.61
C PRO A 66 2.06 0.60 12.14
N LEU A 67 2.02 1.50 11.17
CA LEU A 67 1.99 1.17 9.73
C LEU A 67 3.36 1.21 9.05
N GLN A 68 4.39 1.80 9.66
CA GLN A 68 5.66 2.09 8.97
C GLN A 68 6.31 0.82 8.40
N GLU A 69 6.41 -0.25 9.20
CA GLU A 69 6.98 -1.53 8.75
C GLU A 69 6.19 -2.11 7.57
N ALA A 70 4.86 -2.07 7.64
CA ALA A 70 4.01 -2.56 6.57
C ALA A 70 4.13 -1.72 5.30
N ALA A 71 4.23 -0.39 5.41
CA ALA A 71 4.42 0.50 4.26
C ALA A 71 5.71 0.15 3.48
N VAL A 72 6.81 -0.14 4.19
CA VAL A 72 8.06 -0.62 3.56
C VAL A 72 7.85 -1.98 2.90
N ARG A 73 7.33 -2.96 3.63
CA ARG A 73 7.20 -4.34 3.11
C ARG A 73 6.24 -4.46 1.94
N LEU A 74 5.11 -3.74 1.96
CA LEU A 74 4.14 -3.72 0.87
C LEU A 74 4.79 -3.24 -0.44
N LEU A 75 5.75 -2.32 -0.35
CA LEU A 75 6.45 -1.74 -1.49
C LEU A 75 7.75 -2.47 -1.87
N SER A 76 8.00 -3.65 -1.30
CA SER A 76 9.11 -4.50 -1.72
C SER A 76 8.95 -4.96 -3.17
N ARG A 77 10.06 -4.97 -3.90
CA ARG A 77 10.16 -5.56 -5.24
C ARG A 77 10.00 -7.07 -5.22
N GLU A 78 10.49 -7.72 -4.17
CA GLU A 78 10.26 -9.15 -3.96
C GLU A 78 8.84 -9.40 -3.45
N THR A 79 8.01 -10.00 -4.29
CA THR A 79 6.59 -10.28 -4.00
C THR A 79 6.41 -11.03 -2.67
N ARG A 80 7.32 -11.97 -2.36
CA ARG A 80 7.27 -12.81 -1.15
C ARG A 80 7.52 -12.06 0.17
N GLN A 81 8.13 -10.88 0.12
CA GLN A 81 8.36 -10.05 1.30
C GLN A 81 7.13 -9.21 1.68
N ARG A 82 6.17 -9.09 0.77
CA ARG A 82 4.94 -8.33 1.00
C ARG A 82 4.03 -9.12 1.95
N PRO A 83 3.43 -8.47 2.98
CA PRO A 83 2.47 -9.14 3.83
C PRO A 83 1.20 -9.49 3.04
N THR A 84 0.50 -10.55 3.46
CA THR A 84 -0.83 -10.84 2.95
C THR A 84 -1.87 -9.88 3.56
N ALA A 85 -3.05 -9.80 2.95
CA ALA A 85 -4.16 -9.02 3.49
C ALA A 85 -4.53 -9.43 4.92
N GLN A 86 -4.51 -10.74 5.22
CA GLN A 86 -4.77 -11.24 6.57
C GLN A 86 -3.75 -10.70 7.57
N LEU A 87 -2.45 -10.79 7.27
CA LEU A 87 -1.41 -10.27 8.17
C LEU A 87 -1.50 -8.75 8.33
N LEU A 88 -1.79 -8.04 7.24
CA LEU A 88 -1.95 -6.58 7.26
C LEU A 88 -3.10 -6.15 8.18
N SER A 89 -4.24 -6.85 8.12
CA SER A 89 -5.42 -6.53 8.95
C SER A 89 -5.20 -6.65 10.46
N LEU A 90 -4.18 -7.40 10.88
CA LEU A 90 -3.83 -7.57 12.30
C LEU A 90 -3.02 -6.40 12.86
N ILE A 91 -2.57 -5.47 12.01
CA ILE A 91 -1.82 -4.31 12.47
C ILE A 91 -2.73 -3.42 13.32
N LYS A 92 -2.22 -3.02 14.50
CA LYS A 92 -2.97 -2.21 15.49
C LYS A 92 -3.59 -0.95 14.90
N TYR A 93 -3.01 -0.39 13.85
CA TYR A 93 -3.59 0.74 13.11
C TYR A 93 -5.03 0.51 12.66
N PHE A 94 -5.37 -0.71 12.24
CA PHE A 94 -6.71 -1.07 11.77
C PHE A 94 -7.66 -1.50 12.91
N SER A 95 -7.18 -1.45 14.16
CA SER A 95 -7.95 -1.85 15.35
C SER A 95 -8.48 -0.62 16.10
N ASP A 96 -9.25 0.23 15.41
CA ASP A 96 -9.89 1.41 15.99
C ASP A 96 -11.33 1.09 16.44
N PRO A 97 -11.66 1.20 17.75
CA PRO A 97 -12.98 0.88 18.25
C PRO A 97 -14.11 1.74 17.68
N ALA A 98 -13.84 3.00 17.33
CA ALA A 98 -14.85 3.87 16.73
C ALA A 98 -15.14 3.46 15.28
N VAL A 99 -14.11 3.08 14.52
CA VAL A 99 -14.28 2.50 13.17
C VAL A 99 -15.08 1.19 13.24
N GLN A 100 -14.79 0.32 14.22
CA GLN A 100 -15.54 -0.92 14.42
C GLN A 100 -17.01 -0.66 14.77
N ALA A 101 -17.27 0.34 15.63
CA ALA A 101 -18.63 0.75 15.95
C ALA A 101 -19.38 1.29 14.72
N LEU A 102 -18.72 2.11 13.89
CA LEU A 102 -19.30 2.60 12.63
C LEU A 102 -19.63 1.46 11.66
N GLN A 103 -18.72 0.50 11.50
CA GLN A 103 -18.96 -0.70 10.66
C GLN A 103 -20.15 -1.52 11.17
N PHE A 104 -20.32 -1.62 12.49
CA PHE A 104 -21.48 -2.30 13.07
C PHE A 104 -22.79 -1.58 12.75
N LEU A 105 -22.82 -0.24 12.85
CA LEU A 105 -23.99 0.58 12.51
C LEU A 105 -24.39 0.44 11.04
N ASP A 106 -23.42 0.40 10.13
CA ASP A 106 -23.68 0.21 8.69
C ASP A 106 -24.40 -1.13 8.42
N VAL A 107 -24.06 -2.19 9.15
CA VAL A 107 -24.66 -3.53 8.98
C VAL A 107 -26.07 -3.61 9.58
N ILE A 108 -26.35 -2.86 10.65
CA ILE A 108 -27.69 -2.83 11.29
C ILE A 108 -28.72 -2.24 10.32
N ASN A 109 -28.37 -1.18 9.59
CA ASN A 109 -29.26 -0.52 8.64
C ASN A 109 -29.53 -1.33 7.35
N MET A 110 -28.86 -2.48 7.14
CA MET A 110 -29.08 -3.34 5.97
C MET A 110 -30.10 -4.46 6.22
N LYS A 111 -30.65 -4.57 7.43
CA LYS A 111 -31.60 -5.63 7.80
C LYS A 111 -33.08 -5.21 7.78
N ASP A 112 -33.38 -3.99 7.36
CA ASP A 112 -34.75 -3.48 7.17
C ASP A 112 -35.07 -3.22 5.69
#